data_AF-A0A2T2U113-F1
#
_entry.id   AF-A0A2T2U113-F1
#
_cell.length_a   1.000
_cell.length_b   1.000
_cell.length_c   1.000
_cell.angle_alpha   90.00
_cell.angle_beta   90.00
_cell.angle_gamma   90.00
#
_symmetry.space_group_name_H-M   'P 1'
#
loop_
_entity.id
_entity.type
_entity.pdbx_description
1 polymer ?
#
loop_
_entity_poly.entity_id
_entity_poly.type
_entity_poly.pdbx_seq_one_letter_code
_entity_poly.pdbx_strand_id
1 'polypeptide(L)'
;MSNGSIRPDEVTDVLRRELGNFETEAEEYEAGTVLEAGDGIATLYGLSNVQAGELVEFPEQNVDGMVLNLEEDSVGVILFGDVNAVSEGDEARRTGEIASLGVNENMLGRVIDPLGRPLDGQGPIEGDKMTLPLERKAPGVVYRQPVEDPLQTGVKAIDSMIPIGRGQRELIVGDRQTGKTALQIDTIINQKDTHDPEVDSGDPVYCVYVAVGQKDSTVAQVKRDLERNGAMEYTVIVNASASMPTPLQYIAPFAGACIGEYFRDTGRDSLVCYDDLSKQAVAYRELSLLLRRPPGREAYPGDVFYLHSRLLERSAKIIEDDEVAAQMNNLPEPLEDKIEGGGSLTALPIIETQAGDVSAYIPTNVISITDGQIYLETDLFNSGIRPAIDVGASVSRVGGSAQISAMKDVAGTLRIDLSQYRELEAFAKFGSDLDESTQQQLSRGERLVEILKQNEFSPVPVEEQVAIIYAAINGYLDPIPVDDIEEFEEEYVERLRLQHEETLKEIRDTEELTDAVEEAFESVAEDLSEVYAEEEEEEQEDVLAGSAE
;
A
#
# COMPACT_ATOMS: atom_id res chain seq x y z
N MET A 1 -45.36 -2.88 3.20
CA MET A 1 -46.37 -1.80 3.42
C MET A 1 -46.50 -1.55 4.91
N SER A 2 -45.75 -0.56 5.40
CA SER A 2 -46.14 0.33 6.49
C SER A 2 -45.52 1.67 6.09
N ASN A 3 -46.35 2.58 5.59
CA ASN A 3 -45.94 3.94 5.29
C ASN A 3 -45.40 4.55 6.59
N GLY A 4 -44.11 4.93 6.60
CA GLY A 4 -43.56 5.81 7.63
C GLY A 4 -44.17 7.19 7.43
N SER A 5 -45.33 7.43 8.04
CA SER A 5 -45.87 8.77 8.18
C SER A 5 -45.04 9.49 9.24
N ILE A 6 -44.41 10.60 8.86
CA ILE A 6 -44.00 11.66 9.77
C ILE A 6 -45.17 11.90 10.74
N ARG A 7 -44.91 11.85 12.05
CA ARG A 7 -46.00 11.93 13.03
C ARG A 7 -46.55 13.36 13.01
N PRO A 8 -47.87 13.56 13.01
CA PRO A 8 -48.46 14.90 13.00
C PRO A 8 -47.99 15.80 14.15
N ASP A 9 -47.60 15.20 15.27
CA ASP A 9 -47.07 15.90 16.44
C ASP A 9 -45.67 16.50 16.16
N GLU A 10 -44.82 15.84 15.35
CA GLU A 10 -43.47 16.30 14.93
C GLU A 10 -43.57 17.56 14.05
N VAL A 11 -44.48 17.54 13.07
CA VAL A 11 -44.78 18.69 12.22
C VAL A 11 -45.30 19.85 13.06
N THR A 12 -46.05 19.58 14.14
CA THR A 12 -46.65 20.61 14.97
C THR A 12 -45.62 21.34 15.86
N ASP A 13 -44.63 20.63 16.40
CA ASP A 13 -43.60 21.25 17.24
C ASP A 13 -42.52 21.99 16.42
N VAL A 14 -42.17 21.49 15.23
CA VAL A 14 -41.34 22.21 14.26
C VAL A 14 -42.06 23.46 13.75
N LEU A 15 -43.33 23.35 13.34
CA LEU A 15 -44.13 24.51 12.93
C LEU A 15 -44.37 25.50 14.07
N ARG A 16 -44.43 25.06 15.33
CA ARG A 16 -44.55 25.96 16.50
C ARG A 16 -43.26 26.74 16.75
N ARG A 17 -42.08 26.17 16.50
CA ARG A 17 -40.81 26.92 16.57
C ARG A 17 -40.75 27.96 15.44
N GLU A 18 -41.07 27.55 14.21
CA GLU A 18 -41.15 28.46 13.05
C GLU A 18 -42.15 29.61 13.26
N LEU A 19 -43.29 29.35 13.92
CA LEU A 19 -44.30 30.37 14.23
C LEU A 19 -43.99 31.17 15.51
N GLY A 20 -43.06 30.70 16.35
CA GLY A 20 -42.78 31.23 17.68
C GLY A 20 -41.58 32.17 17.77
N ASN A 21 -40.58 32.00 16.90
CA ASN A 21 -39.30 32.71 17.00
C ASN A 21 -39.04 33.58 15.76
N PHE A 22 -39.38 34.87 15.84
CA PHE A 22 -39.00 35.86 14.81
C PHE A 22 -37.79 36.73 15.23
N GLU A 23 -37.08 36.37 16.31
CA GLU A 23 -35.97 37.19 16.85
C GLU A 23 -34.71 36.39 17.25
N THR A 24 -34.49 35.18 16.72
CA THR A 24 -33.26 34.40 17.02
C THR A 24 -32.68 33.71 15.79
N GLU A 25 -32.64 34.41 14.65
CA GLU A 25 -32.12 33.86 13.39
C GLU A 25 -30.65 33.39 13.48
N ALA A 26 -29.81 34.00 14.32
CA ALA A 26 -28.36 33.73 14.31
C ALA A 26 -27.93 32.38 14.94
N GLU A 27 -28.65 31.84 15.93
CA GLU A 27 -28.29 30.57 16.59
C GLU A 27 -28.91 29.34 15.89
N GLU A 28 -30.03 29.49 15.16
CA GLU A 28 -30.67 28.40 14.41
C GLU A 28 -29.88 27.97 13.14
N TYR A 29 -28.96 28.80 12.63
CA TYR A 29 -28.16 28.47 11.44
C TYR A 29 -27.00 27.50 11.71
N GLU A 30 -26.54 27.41 12.97
CA GLU A 30 -25.31 26.68 13.34
C GLU A 30 -25.58 25.41 14.16
N ALA A 31 -26.78 25.31 14.76
CA ALA A 31 -27.22 24.14 15.51
C ALA A 31 -28.25 23.32 14.73
N GLY A 32 -28.27 22.02 14.98
CA GLY A 32 -29.27 21.09 14.50
C GLY A 32 -29.82 20.22 15.62
N THR A 33 -30.93 19.56 15.35
CA THR A 33 -31.53 18.59 16.27
C THR A 33 -31.58 17.23 15.60
N VAL A 34 -31.18 16.19 16.33
CA VAL A 34 -31.27 14.80 15.86
C VAL A 34 -32.74 14.40 15.70
N LEU A 35 -33.11 13.99 14.49
CA LEU A 35 -34.42 13.40 14.18
C LEU A 35 -34.41 11.89 14.39
N GLU A 36 -33.34 11.23 13.95
CA GLU A 36 -33.17 9.78 14.04
C GLU A 36 -31.68 9.47 14.14
N ALA A 37 -31.30 8.52 15.00
CA ALA A 37 -29.95 8.00 15.09
C ALA A 37 -29.98 6.47 15.17
N GLY A 38 -29.15 5.81 14.36
CA GLY A 38 -29.10 4.36 14.28
C GLY A 38 -28.03 3.87 13.31
N ASP A 39 -27.48 2.68 13.57
CA ASP A 39 -26.54 1.98 12.69
C ASP A 39 -25.33 2.83 12.21
N GLY A 40 -24.86 3.80 13.00
CA GLY A 40 -23.71 4.64 12.64
C GLY A 40 -24.06 5.97 11.96
N ILE A 41 -25.35 6.28 11.81
CA ILE A 41 -25.83 7.46 11.10
C ILE A 41 -26.80 8.23 11.99
N ALA A 42 -26.71 9.55 11.94
CA ALA A 42 -27.72 10.46 12.48
C ALA A 42 -28.32 11.30 11.33
N THR A 43 -29.64 11.46 11.34
CA THR A 43 -30.37 12.39 10.48
C THR A 43 -30.73 13.60 11.31
N LEU A 44 -30.30 14.78 10.90
CA LEU A 44 -30.46 16.03 11.63
C LEU A 44 -31.41 16.98 10.89
N TYR A 45 -32.18 17.77 11.64
CA TYR A 45 -32.88 18.95 11.15
C TYR A 45 -32.13 20.22 11.55
N GLY A 46 -32.12 21.24 10.70
CA GLY A 46 -31.37 22.50 10.93
C GLY A 46 -30.03 22.51 10.20
N LEU A 47 -29.00 23.08 10.82
CA LEU A 47 -27.64 23.21 10.23
C LEU A 47 -27.64 23.86 8.83
N SER A 48 -28.41 24.93 8.60
CA SER A 48 -28.74 25.40 7.25
C SER A 48 -27.54 25.81 6.39
N ASN A 49 -26.39 26.10 6.99
CA ASN A 49 -25.16 26.51 6.28
C ASN A 49 -24.06 25.44 6.29
N VAL A 50 -24.35 24.23 6.73
CA VAL A 50 -23.38 23.13 6.79
C VAL A 50 -22.99 22.66 5.39
N GLN A 51 -21.73 22.27 5.22
CA GLN A 51 -21.16 21.83 3.96
C GLN A 51 -21.04 20.31 3.91
N ALA A 52 -21.04 19.75 2.70
CA ALA A 52 -20.72 18.34 2.50
C ALA A 52 -19.27 18.07 2.94
N GLY A 53 -19.06 17.02 3.74
CA GLY A 53 -17.77 16.70 4.34
C GLY A 53 -17.39 17.53 5.56
N GLU A 54 -18.26 18.42 6.05
CA GLU A 54 -18.02 19.18 7.28
C GLU A 54 -18.14 18.31 8.53
N LEU A 55 -17.31 18.59 9.54
CA LEU A 55 -17.40 17.96 10.84
C LEU A 55 -18.55 18.56 11.66
N VAL A 56 -19.25 17.69 12.37
CA VAL A 56 -20.35 18.03 13.26
C VAL A 56 -20.08 17.41 14.62
N GLU A 57 -20.22 18.20 15.68
CA GLU A 57 -20.02 17.77 17.06
C GLU A 57 -21.38 17.55 17.74
N PHE A 58 -21.44 16.54 18.60
CA PHE A 58 -22.53 16.24 19.53
C PHE A 58 -22.02 16.49 20.95
N PRO A 59 -22.10 17.74 21.46
CA PRO A 59 -21.29 18.17 22.61
C PRO A 59 -21.61 17.42 23.90
N GLU A 60 -22.88 17.08 24.13
CA GLU A 60 -23.30 16.39 25.35
C GLU A 60 -22.88 14.92 25.36
N GLN A 61 -22.75 14.33 24.18
CA GLN A 61 -22.43 12.91 23.97
C GLN A 61 -20.92 12.69 23.76
N ASN A 62 -20.15 13.76 23.51
CA ASN A 62 -18.74 13.72 23.15
C ASN A 62 -18.50 12.79 21.94
N VAL A 63 -19.34 12.94 20.92
CA VAL A 63 -19.28 12.22 19.64
C VAL A 63 -19.09 13.24 18.53
N ASP A 64 -18.24 12.91 17.57
CA ASP A 64 -18.08 13.67 16.35
C ASP A 64 -18.69 12.89 15.18
N GLY A 65 -19.08 13.61 14.15
CA GLY A 65 -19.53 13.05 12.89
C GLY A 65 -19.11 13.89 11.71
N MET A 66 -19.40 13.38 10.52
CA MET A 66 -19.15 14.07 9.25
C MET A 66 -20.40 14.08 8.40
N VAL A 67 -20.72 15.25 7.83
CA VAL A 67 -21.82 15.39 6.89
C VAL A 67 -21.54 14.60 5.61
N LEU A 68 -22.44 13.69 5.26
CA LEU A 68 -22.34 12.88 4.05
C LEU A 68 -23.48 13.14 3.04
N ASN A 69 -24.67 13.53 3.51
CA ASN A 69 -25.80 13.91 2.66
C ASN A 69 -26.41 15.25 3.10
N LEU A 70 -26.81 16.05 2.12
CA LEU A 70 -27.60 17.28 2.30
C LEU A 70 -28.91 17.13 1.51
N GLU A 71 -30.01 16.92 2.22
CA GLU A 71 -31.37 16.88 1.65
C GLU A 71 -32.06 18.24 1.83
N GLU A 72 -33.24 18.44 1.22
CA GLU A 72 -33.96 19.73 1.30
C GLU A 72 -34.27 20.14 2.76
N ASP A 73 -34.68 19.18 3.59
CA ASP A 73 -35.13 19.43 4.97
C ASP A 73 -34.30 18.70 6.04
N SER A 74 -33.23 17.99 5.65
CA SER A 74 -32.44 17.20 6.61
C SER A 74 -30.99 16.99 6.18
N VAL A 75 -30.13 16.74 7.16
CA VAL A 75 -28.70 16.50 6.96
C VAL A 75 -28.36 15.10 7.46
N GLY A 76 -27.75 14.28 6.61
CA GLY A 76 -27.27 12.95 6.96
C GLY A 76 -25.81 13.02 7.43
N VAL A 77 -25.56 12.61 8.67
CA VAL A 77 -24.25 12.65 9.33
C VAL A 77 -23.82 11.22 9.69
N ILE A 78 -22.61 10.84 9.33
CA ILE A 78 -22.00 9.59 9.80
C ILE A 78 -21.28 9.85 11.13
N LEU A 79 -21.42 8.95 12.11
CA LEU A 79 -20.89 9.13 13.47
C LEU A 79 -19.55 8.38 13.64
N PHE A 80 -18.55 9.07 14.19
CA PHE A 80 -17.23 8.49 14.45
C PHE A 80 -17.10 7.84 15.85
N GLY A 81 -18.11 8.00 16.70
CA GLY A 81 -18.15 7.46 18.07
C GLY A 81 -19.20 6.36 18.28
N ASP A 82 -19.52 6.09 19.55
CA ASP A 82 -20.58 5.13 19.90
C ASP A 82 -21.95 5.69 19.52
N VAL A 83 -22.62 4.99 18.60
CA VAL A 83 -23.94 5.34 18.07
C VAL A 83 -24.99 5.37 19.18
N ASN A 84 -24.87 4.51 20.20
CA ASN A 84 -25.84 4.44 21.29
C ASN A 84 -25.80 5.66 22.22
N ALA A 85 -24.77 6.50 22.10
CA ALA A 85 -24.68 7.74 22.86
C ALA A 85 -25.63 8.82 22.30
N VAL A 86 -25.91 8.80 21.00
CA VAL A 86 -26.73 9.81 20.31
C VAL A 86 -28.19 9.37 20.23
N SER A 87 -29.10 10.23 20.67
CA SER A 87 -30.54 10.00 20.74
C SER A 87 -31.35 11.08 20.00
N GLU A 88 -32.59 10.76 19.65
CA GLU A 88 -33.54 11.72 19.10
C GLU A 88 -33.71 12.92 20.06
N GLY A 89 -33.65 14.13 19.50
CA GLY A 89 -33.74 15.38 20.25
C GLY A 89 -32.40 15.96 20.69
N ASP A 90 -31.29 15.22 20.57
CA ASP A 90 -29.96 15.73 20.92
C ASP A 90 -29.55 16.88 20.00
N GLU A 91 -28.78 17.82 20.55
CA GLU A 91 -28.25 18.97 19.83
C GLU A 91 -26.94 18.61 19.10
N ALA A 92 -26.83 19.00 17.84
CA ALA A 92 -25.63 18.88 17.03
C ALA A 92 -25.16 20.26 16.58
N ARG A 93 -23.85 20.48 16.52
CA ARG A 93 -23.26 21.77 16.11
C ARG A 93 -22.28 21.57 14.98
N ARG A 94 -22.34 22.43 13.97
CA ARG A 94 -21.32 22.47 12.93
C ARG A 94 -20.01 23.01 13.49
N THR A 95 -18.89 22.50 12.99
CA THR A 95 -17.55 23.01 13.36
C THR A 95 -17.09 24.16 12.47
N GLY A 96 -17.66 24.32 11.27
CA GLY A 96 -17.13 25.20 10.24
C GLY A 96 -15.93 24.60 9.49
N GLU A 97 -15.48 23.41 9.86
CA GLU A 97 -14.29 22.76 9.33
C GLU A 97 -14.66 21.52 8.51
N ILE A 98 -14.14 21.44 7.28
CA ILE A 98 -14.17 20.19 6.51
C ILE A 98 -13.34 19.15 7.25
N ALA A 99 -13.77 17.89 7.21
CA ALA A 99 -13.08 16.77 7.84
C ALA A 99 -11.59 16.79 7.47
N SER A 100 -10.77 16.99 8.50
CA SER A 100 -9.34 17.28 8.40
C SER A 100 -8.56 16.48 9.43
N LEU A 101 -7.27 16.33 9.18
CA LEU A 101 -6.31 15.67 10.04
C LEU A 101 -5.19 16.66 10.41
N GLY A 102 -4.89 16.78 11.70
CA GLY A 102 -3.72 17.52 12.15
C GLY A 102 -2.44 16.69 11.97
N VAL A 103 -1.56 17.09 11.05
CA VAL A 103 -0.34 16.36 10.69
C VAL A 103 0.93 17.10 11.13
N ASN A 104 1.90 16.36 11.65
CA ASN A 104 3.28 16.82 11.86
C ASN A 104 4.26 15.64 11.94
N GLU A 105 5.57 15.93 12.00
CA GLU A 105 6.62 14.90 12.07
C GLU A 105 6.59 14.08 13.37
N ASN A 106 6.06 14.63 14.47
CA ASN A 106 5.95 13.89 15.74
C ASN A 106 4.91 12.75 15.69
N MET A 107 4.24 12.54 14.55
CA MET A 107 3.42 11.37 14.27
C MET A 107 4.25 10.14 13.89
N LEU A 108 5.51 10.32 13.45
CA LEU A 108 6.42 9.20 13.17
C LEU A 108 6.63 8.38 14.44
N GLY A 109 6.59 7.05 14.31
CA GLY A 109 6.64 6.12 15.44
C GLY A 109 5.32 5.94 16.19
N ARG A 110 4.24 6.60 15.77
CA ARG A 110 2.96 6.57 16.49
C ARG A 110 1.93 5.66 15.83
N VAL A 111 1.01 5.17 16.65
CA VAL A 111 -0.23 4.52 16.19
C VAL A 111 -1.39 5.47 16.47
N ILE A 112 -2.14 5.81 15.45
CA ILE A 112 -3.26 6.77 15.53
C ILE A 112 -4.55 6.16 14.98
N ASP A 113 -5.68 6.73 15.38
CA ASP A 113 -6.94 6.55 14.67
C ASP A 113 -7.02 7.48 13.43
N PRO A 114 -8.04 7.32 12.55
CA PRO A 114 -8.22 8.17 11.37
C PRO A 114 -8.49 9.66 11.65
N LEU A 115 -8.76 10.04 12.90
CA LEU A 115 -8.95 11.42 13.34
C LEU A 115 -7.67 12.02 13.95
N GLY A 116 -6.57 11.27 13.97
CA GLY A 116 -5.27 11.72 14.49
C GLY A 116 -5.10 11.56 16.00
N ARG A 117 -5.97 10.78 16.66
CA ARG A 117 -5.89 10.51 18.10
C ARG A 117 -4.95 9.33 18.35
N PRO A 118 -4.00 9.44 19.30
CA PRO A 118 -3.05 8.36 19.56
C PRO A 118 -3.73 7.16 20.24
N LEU A 119 -3.41 5.95 19.75
CA LEU A 119 -3.90 4.66 20.24
C LEU A 119 -2.79 3.84 20.95
N ASP A 120 -1.54 4.28 20.88
CA ASP A 120 -0.36 3.58 21.40
C ASP A 120 -0.10 3.75 22.90
N GLY A 121 -0.86 4.62 23.58
CA GLY A 121 -0.67 4.90 25.01
C GLY A 121 0.57 5.73 25.35
N GLN A 122 1.26 6.31 24.35
CA GLN A 122 2.45 7.14 24.56
C GLN A 122 2.13 8.62 24.87
N GLY A 123 0.86 8.94 25.14
CA GLY A 123 0.41 10.31 25.40
C GLY A 123 0.07 11.09 24.13
N PRO A 124 -0.28 12.39 24.24
CA PRO A 124 -0.64 13.21 23.09
C PRO A 124 0.54 13.38 22.11
N ILE A 125 0.23 13.60 20.83
CA ILE A 125 1.23 14.00 19.83
C ILE A 125 1.47 15.50 20.02
N GLU A 126 2.70 15.85 20.44
CA GLU A 126 3.14 17.22 20.71
C GLU A 126 3.55 17.96 19.43
N GLY A 127 3.80 19.27 19.55
CA GLY A 127 4.23 20.14 18.46
C GLY A 127 3.07 20.76 17.66
N ASP A 128 3.41 21.76 16.85
CA ASP A 128 2.44 22.42 15.97
C ASP A 128 2.01 21.44 14.87
N LYS A 129 0.70 21.39 14.62
CA LYS A 129 0.09 20.51 13.61
C LYS A 129 -0.47 21.34 12.47
N MET A 130 -0.34 20.83 11.26
CA MET A 130 -1.00 21.39 10.08
C MET A 130 -2.32 20.69 9.87
N THR A 131 -3.41 21.45 9.84
CA THR A 131 -4.74 20.91 9.57
C THR A 131 -4.89 20.68 8.07
N LEU A 132 -4.83 19.42 7.63
CA LEU A 132 -4.95 19.03 6.24
C LEU A 132 -6.30 18.36 5.98
N PRO A 133 -7.11 18.85 5.01
CA PRO A 133 -8.39 18.21 4.68
C PRO A 133 -8.20 16.75 4.23
N LEU A 134 -9.05 15.85 4.72
CA LEU A 134 -9.05 14.43 4.33
C LEU A 134 -9.36 14.26 2.85
N GLU A 135 -10.31 15.04 2.34
CA GLU A 135 -10.64 15.09 0.92
C GLU A 135 -9.88 16.23 0.22
N ARG A 136 -8.86 15.86 -0.56
CA ARG A 136 -8.13 16.75 -1.46
C ARG A 136 -8.28 16.27 -2.90
N LYS A 137 -8.31 17.22 -3.83
CA LYS A 137 -8.19 16.90 -5.25
C LYS A 137 -6.81 16.30 -5.52
N ALA A 138 -6.69 15.42 -6.50
CA ALA A 138 -5.39 14.96 -6.97
C ALA A 138 -4.59 16.10 -7.64
N PRO A 139 -3.24 16.06 -7.61
CA PRO A 139 -2.42 16.94 -8.42
C PRO A 139 -2.75 16.77 -9.91
N GLY A 140 -2.99 17.87 -10.60
CA GLY A 140 -3.21 17.90 -12.05
C GLY A 140 -1.95 17.55 -12.84
N VAL A 141 -2.12 17.22 -14.12
CA VAL A 141 -1.04 16.71 -15.00
C VAL A 141 0.19 17.62 -15.05
N VAL A 142 0.00 18.95 -15.01
CA VAL A 142 1.10 19.94 -15.11
C VAL A 142 1.99 19.95 -13.86
N TYR A 143 1.50 19.44 -12.73
CA TYR A 143 2.22 19.41 -11.46
C TYR A 143 2.90 18.05 -11.20
N ARG A 144 2.80 17.11 -12.14
CA ARG A 144 3.39 15.76 -12.02
C ARG A 144 4.66 15.65 -12.86
N GLN A 145 5.54 14.75 -12.46
CA GLN A 145 6.73 14.33 -13.22
C GLN A 145 6.64 12.83 -13.55
N PRO A 146 7.30 12.35 -14.62
CA PRO A 146 7.50 10.92 -14.84
C PRO A 146 8.17 10.25 -13.63
N VAL A 147 7.84 8.98 -13.43
CA VAL A 147 8.43 8.16 -12.35
C VAL A 147 9.70 7.50 -12.90
N GLU A 148 10.83 7.96 -12.41
CA GLU A 148 12.18 7.52 -12.82
C GLU A 148 13.00 7.00 -11.62
N ASP A 149 12.75 7.50 -10.41
CA ASP A 149 13.45 7.02 -9.21
C ASP A 149 12.87 5.67 -8.74
N PRO A 150 13.71 4.65 -8.48
CA PRO A 150 13.25 3.38 -7.92
C PRO A 150 12.82 3.53 -6.45
N LEU A 151 11.78 2.78 -6.08
CA LEU A 151 11.43 2.48 -4.68
C LEU A 151 11.77 1.01 -4.44
N GLN A 152 12.95 0.76 -3.88
CA GLN A 152 13.45 -0.59 -3.64
C GLN A 152 12.59 -1.29 -2.60
N THR A 153 12.04 -2.46 -2.94
CA THR A 153 11.27 -3.27 -2.00
C THR A 153 12.13 -4.21 -1.17
N GLY A 154 13.35 -4.49 -1.65
CA GLY A 154 14.22 -5.49 -1.06
C GLY A 154 13.79 -6.92 -1.40
N VAL A 155 12.81 -7.09 -2.29
CA VAL A 155 12.25 -8.39 -2.68
C VAL A 155 12.71 -8.69 -4.11
N LYS A 156 13.60 -9.68 -4.25
CA LYS A 156 14.23 -10.07 -5.53
C LYS A 156 13.21 -10.18 -6.66
N ALA A 157 12.11 -10.87 -6.42
CA ALA A 157 11.06 -11.11 -7.40
C ALA A 157 10.30 -9.82 -7.84
N ILE A 158 10.22 -8.80 -6.99
CA ILE A 158 9.53 -7.55 -7.31
C ILE A 158 10.51 -6.60 -8.01
N ASP A 159 11.65 -6.31 -7.39
CA ASP A 159 12.58 -5.30 -7.91
C ASP A 159 13.18 -5.69 -9.28
N SER A 160 13.30 -7.00 -9.58
CA SER A 160 13.74 -7.50 -10.89
C SER A 160 12.64 -7.55 -11.96
N MET A 161 11.41 -7.99 -11.63
CA MET A 161 10.37 -8.27 -12.64
C MET A 161 9.22 -7.25 -12.68
N ILE A 162 8.90 -6.65 -11.54
CA ILE A 162 7.73 -5.77 -11.34
C ILE A 162 8.21 -4.53 -10.56
N PRO A 163 9.13 -3.74 -11.14
CA PRO A 163 9.73 -2.62 -10.42
C PRO A 163 8.69 -1.57 -10.04
N ILE A 164 8.91 -0.98 -8.87
CA ILE A 164 8.06 0.06 -8.28
C ILE A 164 8.90 1.33 -8.18
N GLY A 165 8.40 2.44 -8.71
CA GLY A 165 9.08 3.73 -8.62
C GLY A 165 8.44 4.70 -7.62
N ARG A 166 9.22 5.71 -7.21
CA ARG A 166 8.77 6.76 -6.28
C ARG A 166 7.66 7.61 -6.92
N GLY A 167 6.45 7.51 -6.38
CA GLY A 167 5.24 8.13 -6.93
C GLY A 167 4.32 7.19 -7.73
N GLN A 168 4.69 5.91 -7.87
CA GLN A 168 3.89 4.88 -8.54
C GLN A 168 2.74 4.38 -7.64
N ARG A 169 1.70 3.83 -8.27
CA ARG A 169 0.62 3.09 -7.62
C ARG A 169 0.72 1.61 -8.00
N GLU A 170 1.15 0.73 -7.10
CA GLU A 170 1.30 -0.70 -7.40
C GLU A 170 0.36 -1.56 -6.54
N LEU A 171 -0.63 -2.19 -7.18
CA LEU A 171 -1.65 -2.98 -6.48
C LEU A 171 -1.10 -4.34 -6.03
N ILE A 172 -1.24 -4.68 -4.75
CA ILE A 172 -1.01 -6.06 -4.27
C ILE A 172 -2.37 -6.76 -4.18
N VAL A 173 -2.61 -7.77 -5.02
CA VAL A 173 -3.90 -8.45 -5.11
C VAL A 173 -3.74 -9.95 -4.95
N GLY A 174 -4.64 -10.57 -4.20
CA GLY A 174 -4.65 -12.02 -4.03
C GLY A 174 -5.55 -12.48 -2.89
N ASP A 175 -5.67 -13.80 -2.78
CA ASP A 175 -6.56 -14.44 -1.80
C ASP A 175 -6.05 -14.27 -0.37
N ARG A 176 -6.86 -14.67 0.61
CA ARG A 176 -6.45 -14.66 2.02
C ARG A 176 -5.17 -15.47 2.23
N GLN A 177 -4.31 -14.96 3.12
CA GLN A 177 -3.12 -15.67 3.60
C GLN A 177 -2.05 -15.99 2.52
N THR A 178 -1.95 -15.17 1.48
CA THR A 178 -0.95 -15.33 0.41
C THR A 178 0.33 -14.49 0.58
N GLY A 179 0.52 -13.80 1.70
CA GLY A 179 1.70 -12.96 1.97
C GLY A 179 1.57 -11.47 1.61
N LYS A 180 0.36 -10.98 1.30
CA LYS A 180 0.13 -9.56 0.91
C LYS A 180 0.67 -8.54 1.92
N THR A 181 0.34 -8.71 3.20
CA THR A 181 0.81 -7.81 4.27
C THR A 181 2.31 -7.94 4.50
N ALA A 182 2.87 -9.15 4.36
CA ALA A 182 4.31 -9.39 4.48
C ALA A 182 5.10 -8.53 3.47
N LEU A 183 4.66 -8.52 2.19
CA LEU A 183 5.29 -7.69 1.16
C LEU A 183 5.28 -6.19 1.49
N GLN A 184 4.18 -5.67 2.04
CA GLN A 184 4.15 -4.26 2.47
C GLN A 184 5.13 -3.99 3.62
N ILE A 185 5.20 -4.90 4.59
CA ILE A 185 6.07 -4.75 5.76
C ILE A 185 7.54 -4.85 5.34
N ASP A 186 7.90 -5.83 4.52
CA ASP A 186 9.26 -5.98 3.97
C ASP A 186 9.66 -4.75 3.17
N THR A 187 8.75 -4.22 2.35
CA THR A 187 9.00 -2.95 1.64
C THR A 187 9.27 -1.81 2.62
N ILE A 188 8.49 -1.66 3.70
CA ILE A 188 8.71 -0.62 4.71
C ILE A 188 10.05 -0.83 5.42
N ILE A 189 10.40 -2.07 5.78
CA ILE A 189 11.68 -2.40 6.43
C ILE A 189 12.86 -2.04 5.53
N ASN A 190 12.76 -2.31 4.23
CA ASN A 190 13.82 -2.00 3.27
C ASN A 190 14.08 -0.49 3.14
N GLN A 191 13.14 0.38 3.52
CA GLN A 191 13.37 1.83 3.48
C GLN A 191 14.30 2.34 4.59
N LYS A 192 14.68 1.50 5.55
CA LYS A 192 15.50 1.91 6.70
C LYS A 192 16.81 2.58 6.28
N ASP A 193 17.47 2.02 5.28
CA ASP A 193 18.78 2.50 4.84
C ASP A 193 18.69 3.91 4.23
N THR A 194 17.53 4.29 3.68
CA THR A 194 17.25 5.67 3.21
C THR A 194 17.27 6.72 4.33
N HIS A 195 17.20 6.30 5.59
CA HIS A 195 17.30 7.18 6.76
C HIS A 195 18.70 7.16 7.41
N ASP A 196 19.61 6.31 6.96
CA ASP A 196 20.97 6.24 7.49
C ASP A 196 21.87 7.26 6.78
N PRO A 197 22.35 8.31 7.48
CA PRO A 197 23.20 9.33 6.87
C PRO A 197 24.59 8.82 6.47
N GLU A 198 24.99 7.62 6.93
CA GLU A 198 26.24 6.96 6.52
C GLU A 198 26.09 6.15 5.23
N VAL A 199 24.85 5.94 4.75
CA VAL A 199 24.52 5.21 3.53
C VAL A 199 24.03 6.19 2.46
N ASP A 200 24.80 6.34 1.37
CA ASP A 200 24.39 7.16 0.22
C ASP A 200 23.29 6.43 -0.58
N SER A 201 22.06 6.46 -0.08
CA SER A 201 20.89 5.73 -0.63
C SER A 201 19.78 6.67 -1.13
N GLY A 202 20.11 7.95 -1.30
CA GLY A 202 19.20 9.00 -1.73
C GLY A 202 18.31 9.55 -0.62
N ASP A 203 17.20 10.18 -1.01
CA ASP A 203 16.33 10.88 -0.07
C ASP A 203 15.54 9.91 0.82
N PRO A 204 15.36 10.22 2.13
CA PRO A 204 14.61 9.38 3.05
C PRO A 204 13.16 9.17 2.64
N VAL A 205 12.68 7.92 2.73
CA VAL A 205 11.30 7.55 2.43
C VAL A 205 10.48 7.39 3.71
N TYR A 206 9.51 8.28 3.93
CA TYR A 206 8.64 8.26 5.10
C TYR A 206 7.44 7.33 4.87
N CYS A 207 7.17 6.44 5.82
CA CYS A 207 6.21 5.35 5.62
C CYS A 207 4.90 5.57 6.39
N VAL A 208 3.79 5.15 5.79
CA VAL A 208 2.46 5.16 6.42
C VAL A 208 1.78 3.82 6.18
N TYR A 209 1.49 3.07 7.24
CA TYR A 209 0.74 1.82 7.16
C TYR A 209 -0.71 2.04 7.65
N VAL A 210 -1.67 1.84 6.76
CA VAL A 210 -3.10 2.05 7.02
C VAL A 210 -3.82 0.72 7.16
N ALA A 211 -4.18 0.38 8.39
CA ALA A 211 -4.98 -0.80 8.70
C ALA A 211 -6.47 -0.46 8.68
N VAL A 212 -7.20 -1.03 7.72
CA VAL A 212 -8.66 -0.86 7.55
C VAL A 212 -9.36 -2.16 7.90
N GLY A 213 -10.23 -2.14 8.90
CA GLY A 213 -11.02 -3.31 9.32
C GLY A 213 -10.17 -4.52 9.73
N GLN A 214 -8.91 -4.30 10.11
CA GLN A 214 -8.04 -5.36 10.63
C GLN A 214 -8.34 -5.65 12.10
N LYS A 215 -7.90 -6.80 12.58
CA LYS A 215 -7.94 -7.11 14.02
C LYS A 215 -6.85 -6.32 14.73
N ASP A 216 -7.16 -5.74 15.89
CA ASP A 216 -6.15 -5.04 16.71
C ASP A 216 -4.95 -5.93 17.05
N SER A 217 -5.15 -7.23 17.23
CA SER A 217 -4.05 -8.19 17.45
C SER A 217 -3.08 -8.27 16.28
N THR A 218 -3.59 -8.16 15.05
CA THR A 218 -2.79 -8.19 13.82
C THR A 218 -2.01 -6.89 13.69
N VAL A 219 -2.64 -5.74 13.89
CA VAL A 219 -1.96 -4.43 13.86
C VAL A 219 -0.88 -4.34 14.94
N ALA A 220 -1.15 -4.87 16.14
CA ALA A 220 -0.16 -4.94 17.20
C ALA A 220 1.01 -5.89 16.88
N GLN A 221 0.82 -6.88 16.01
CA GLN A 221 1.90 -7.72 15.50
C GLN A 221 2.72 -6.96 14.46
N VAL A 222 2.09 -6.32 13.47
CA VAL A 222 2.76 -5.45 12.50
C VAL A 222 3.63 -4.39 13.19
N LYS A 223 3.09 -3.69 14.19
CA LYS A 223 3.86 -2.72 14.99
C LYS A 223 5.11 -3.35 15.61
N ARG A 224 4.99 -4.55 16.19
CA ARG A 224 6.12 -5.26 16.81
C ARG A 224 7.15 -5.68 15.79
N ASP A 225 6.73 -6.10 14.61
CA ASP A 225 7.62 -6.53 13.55
C ASP A 225 8.37 -5.32 12.96
N LEU A 226 7.70 -4.17 12.78
CA LEU A 226 8.35 -2.91 12.43
C LEU A 226 9.32 -2.42 13.52
N GLU A 227 8.94 -2.48 14.79
CA GLU A 227 9.83 -2.09 15.92
C GLU A 227 11.09 -2.97 15.99
N ARG A 228 10.95 -4.29 15.81
CA ARG A 228 12.07 -5.23 15.85
C ARG A 228 13.10 -4.99 14.75
N ASN A 229 12.64 -4.53 13.60
CA ASN A 229 13.49 -4.23 12.45
C ASN A 229 13.97 -2.76 12.43
N GLY A 230 13.52 -1.92 13.37
CA GLY A 230 13.87 -0.50 13.43
C GLY A 230 13.10 0.38 12.45
N ALA A 231 12.06 -0.16 11.82
CA ALA A 231 11.29 0.54 10.78
C ALA A 231 10.20 1.48 11.34
N MET A 232 9.86 1.32 12.63
CA MET A 232 8.83 2.15 13.27
C MET A 232 9.25 3.62 13.38
N GLU A 233 10.55 3.94 13.42
CA GLU A 233 11.06 5.31 13.61
C GLU A 233 10.64 6.30 12.51
N TYR A 234 10.46 5.80 11.29
CA TYR A 234 10.02 6.58 10.13
C TYR A 234 8.62 6.16 9.62
N THR A 235 7.87 5.39 10.42
CA THR A 235 6.54 4.88 10.03
C THR A 235 5.44 5.42 10.93
N VAL A 236 4.30 5.81 10.34
CA VAL A 236 3.04 6.07 11.06
C VAL A 236 2.07 4.94 10.80
N ILE A 237 1.42 4.41 11.84
CA ILE A 237 0.34 3.44 11.69
C ILE A 237 -1.02 4.13 11.89
N VAL A 238 -1.87 4.12 10.88
CA VAL A 238 -3.27 4.54 10.98
C VAL A 238 -4.13 3.29 11.16
N ASN A 239 -4.76 3.13 12.32
CA ASN A 239 -5.58 1.96 12.64
C ASN A 239 -7.06 2.31 12.73
N ALA A 240 -7.87 1.79 11.80
CA ALA A 240 -9.31 1.71 11.91
C ALA A 240 -9.72 0.24 12.03
N SER A 241 -9.71 -0.29 13.25
CA SER A 241 -9.89 -1.72 13.48
C SER A 241 -11.32 -2.18 13.22
N ALA A 242 -11.50 -3.50 13.07
CA ALA A 242 -12.81 -4.10 12.83
C ALA A 242 -13.85 -3.84 13.95
N SER A 243 -13.40 -3.46 15.15
CA SER A 243 -14.29 -3.08 16.26
C SER A 243 -14.68 -1.61 16.29
N MET A 244 -14.02 -0.78 15.46
CA MET A 244 -14.36 0.64 15.34
C MET A 244 -15.55 0.86 14.40
N PRO A 245 -16.31 1.95 14.57
CA PRO A 245 -17.39 2.32 13.68
C PRO A 245 -16.99 2.31 12.20
N THR A 246 -17.88 1.82 11.34
CA THR A 246 -17.72 1.78 9.87
C THR A 246 -17.29 3.13 9.26
N PRO A 247 -17.79 4.30 9.75
CA PRO A 247 -17.30 5.61 9.30
C PRO A 247 -15.79 5.82 9.42
N LEU A 248 -15.15 5.32 10.49
CA LEU A 248 -13.70 5.42 10.65
C LEU A 248 -12.95 4.55 9.64
N GLN A 249 -13.45 3.34 9.37
CA GLN A 249 -12.88 2.45 8.35
C GLN A 249 -12.97 3.07 6.94
N TYR A 250 -14.04 3.80 6.66
CA TYR A 250 -14.22 4.53 5.41
C TYR A 250 -13.19 5.65 5.22
N ILE A 251 -12.91 6.45 6.26
CA ILE A 251 -12.00 7.60 6.15
C ILE A 251 -10.51 7.25 6.35
N ALA A 252 -10.17 6.09 6.90
CA ALA A 252 -8.80 5.73 7.25
C ALA A 252 -7.79 5.84 6.08
N PRO A 253 -8.09 5.38 4.86
CA PRO A 253 -7.18 5.57 3.73
C PRO A 253 -6.98 7.03 3.35
N PHE A 254 -8.00 7.89 3.50
CA PHE A 254 -7.84 9.32 3.27
C PHE A 254 -6.94 9.98 4.32
N ALA A 255 -7.02 9.55 5.58
CA ALA A 255 -6.12 10.01 6.64
C ALA A 255 -4.67 9.61 6.35
N GLY A 256 -4.44 8.36 5.94
CA GLY A 256 -3.11 7.90 5.54
C GLY A 256 -2.55 8.67 4.34
N ALA A 257 -3.38 8.93 3.33
CA ALA A 257 -2.99 9.77 2.19
C ALA A 257 -2.62 11.19 2.64
N CYS A 258 -3.35 11.81 3.58
CA CYS A 258 -2.98 13.14 4.10
C CYS A 258 -1.61 13.17 4.78
N ILE A 259 -1.24 12.12 5.52
CA ILE A 259 0.07 12.04 6.16
C ILE A 259 1.16 11.88 5.10
N GLY A 260 0.97 11.01 4.11
CA GLY A 260 1.91 10.86 2.99
C GLY A 260 2.06 12.15 2.18
N GLU A 261 0.95 12.83 1.90
CA GLU A 261 0.96 14.11 1.18
C GLU A 261 1.68 15.22 1.94
N TYR A 262 1.70 15.21 3.26
CA TYR A 262 2.49 16.16 4.03
C TYR A 262 3.99 16.05 3.69
N PHE A 263 4.51 14.83 3.54
CA PHE A 263 5.89 14.61 3.12
C PHE A 263 6.08 14.95 1.63
N ARG A 264 5.22 14.43 0.75
CA ARG A 264 5.24 14.73 -0.70
C ARG A 264 5.27 16.22 -0.99
N ASP A 265 4.35 16.97 -0.37
CA ASP A 265 4.18 18.41 -0.63
C ASP A 265 5.31 19.24 -0.02
N THR A 266 6.18 18.66 0.82
CA THR A 266 7.36 19.33 1.38
C THR A 266 8.65 18.78 0.78
N GLY A 267 8.60 18.40 -0.50
CA GLY A 267 9.77 17.95 -1.28
C GLY A 267 10.31 16.56 -0.93
N ARG A 268 9.64 15.82 -0.03
CA ARG A 268 10.12 14.54 0.50
C ARG A 268 9.39 13.36 -0.10
N ASP A 269 10.01 12.19 -0.03
CA ASP A 269 9.42 10.94 -0.53
C ASP A 269 8.65 10.20 0.56
N SER A 270 7.56 9.57 0.17
CA SER A 270 6.72 8.81 1.08
C SER A 270 6.11 7.58 0.46
N LEU A 271 5.85 6.59 1.30
CA LEU A 271 5.22 5.32 0.95
C LEU A 271 3.96 5.13 1.79
N VAL A 272 2.82 4.90 1.15
CA VAL A 272 1.56 4.56 1.83
C VAL A 272 1.08 3.16 1.47
N CYS A 273 0.95 2.31 2.49
CA CYS A 273 0.47 0.94 2.40
C CYS A 273 -0.98 0.87 2.91
N TYR A 274 -1.92 0.45 2.06
CA TYR A 274 -3.33 0.31 2.46
C TYR A 274 -3.70 -1.17 2.65
N ASP A 275 -4.09 -1.58 3.87
CA ASP A 275 -4.42 -2.96 4.23
C ASP A 275 -5.81 -3.04 4.92
N ASP A 276 -6.93 -3.17 4.19
CA ASP A 276 -7.02 -3.28 2.74
C ASP A 276 -8.18 -2.45 2.17
N LEU A 277 -8.11 -2.12 0.88
CA LEU A 277 -9.14 -1.32 0.21
C LEU A 277 -10.42 -2.10 -0.08
N SER A 278 -10.39 -3.44 -0.03
CA SER A 278 -11.61 -4.26 -0.11
C SER A 278 -12.51 -3.98 1.09
N LYS A 279 -11.94 -3.89 2.29
CA LYS A 279 -12.66 -3.54 3.53
C LYS A 279 -13.14 -2.08 3.52
N GLN A 280 -12.36 -1.15 2.95
CA GLN A 280 -12.84 0.23 2.75
C GLN A 280 -14.08 0.26 1.84
N ALA A 281 -14.06 -0.48 0.73
CA ALA A 281 -15.22 -0.57 -0.17
C ALA A 281 -16.45 -1.18 0.53
N VAL A 282 -16.25 -2.21 1.36
CA VAL A 282 -17.33 -2.80 2.16
C VAL A 282 -17.89 -1.80 3.16
N ALA A 283 -17.03 -1.03 3.84
CA ALA A 283 -17.46 0.04 4.74
C ALA A 283 -18.27 1.10 3.99
N TYR A 284 -17.80 1.56 2.83
CA TYR A 284 -18.53 2.54 2.02
C TYR A 284 -19.87 2.02 1.51
N ARG A 285 -19.93 0.74 1.15
CA ARG A 285 -21.18 0.07 0.76
C ARG A 285 -22.19 0.07 1.90
N GLU A 286 -21.78 -0.28 3.11
CA GLU A 286 -22.63 -0.27 4.30
C GLU A 286 -23.20 1.13 4.56
N LEU A 287 -22.34 2.15 4.60
CA LEU A 287 -22.76 3.55 4.79
C LEU A 287 -23.74 4.01 3.70
N SER A 288 -23.46 3.66 2.44
CA SER A 288 -24.34 4.03 1.32
C SER A 288 -25.72 3.39 1.40
N LEU A 289 -25.80 2.13 1.83
CA LEU A 289 -27.07 1.42 2.00
C LEU A 289 -27.89 1.98 3.16
N LEU A 290 -27.23 2.34 4.27
CA LEU A 290 -27.87 2.96 5.42
C LEU A 290 -28.41 4.36 5.09
N LEU A 291 -27.70 5.13 4.27
CA LEU A 291 -28.17 6.38 3.66
C LEU A 291 -29.19 6.19 2.55
N ARG A 292 -29.62 4.95 2.28
CA ARG A 292 -30.61 4.60 1.24
C ARG A 292 -30.22 5.07 -0.16
N ARG A 293 -28.92 5.20 -0.43
CA ARG A 293 -28.42 5.46 -1.79
C ARG A 293 -28.70 4.23 -2.66
N PRO A 294 -29.16 4.40 -3.91
CA PRO A 294 -29.41 3.27 -4.81
C PRO A 294 -28.14 2.43 -5.04
N PRO A 295 -28.17 1.11 -4.79
CA PRO A 295 -27.01 0.25 -5.01
C PRO A 295 -26.89 -0.19 -6.48
N GLY A 296 -25.66 -0.51 -6.88
CA GLY A 296 -25.29 -1.04 -8.19
C GLY A 296 -24.84 -2.50 -8.14
N ARG A 297 -23.80 -2.85 -8.91
CA ARG A 297 -23.23 -4.22 -8.99
C ARG A 297 -22.70 -4.65 -7.62
N GLU A 298 -22.99 -5.89 -7.22
CA GLU A 298 -22.59 -6.47 -5.91
C GLU A 298 -22.99 -5.60 -4.70
N ALA A 299 -24.09 -4.84 -4.88
CA ALA A 299 -24.65 -3.88 -3.93
C ALA A 299 -23.77 -2.67 -3.59
N TYR A 300 -22.63 -2.47 -4.27
CA TYR A 300 -21.81 -1.26 -4.09
C TYR A 300 -22.51 -0.02 -4.66
N PRO A 301 -22.27 1.17 -4.10
CA PRO A 301 -22.81 2.42 -4.65
C PRO A 301 -22.17 2.73 -6.02
N GLY A 302 -22.88 3.51 -6.84
CA GLY A 302 -22.45 3.79 -8.23
C GLY A 302 -21.13 4.54 -8.36
N ASP A 303 -20.67 5.18 -7.28
CA ASP A 303 -19.45 5.97 -7.18
C ASP A 303 -18.32 5.24 -6.42
N VAL A 304 -18.43 3.93 -6.17
CA VAL A 304 -17.34 3.16 -5.53
C VAL A 304 -16.02 3.19 -6.33
N PHE A 305 -16.11 3.34 -7.66
CA PHE A 305 -14.93 3.58 -8.48
C PHE A 305 -14.28 4.93 -8.14
N TYR A 306 -15.10 5.98 -7.99
CA TYR A 306 -14.64 7.32 -7.65
C TYR A 306 -14.00 7.38 -6.26
N LEU A 307 -14.49 6.57 -5.30
CA LEU A 307 -13.88 6.42 -3.98
C LEU A 307 -12.39 6.08 -4.07
N HIS A 308 -12.04 5.01 -4.79
CA HIS A 308 -10.66 4.56 -4.89
C HIS A 308 -9.85 5.39 -5.89
N SER A 309 -10.45 5.90 -6.97
CA SER A 309 -9.71 6.71 -7.94
C SER A 309 -9.29 8.04 -7.34
N ARG A 310 -10.16 8.74 -6.62
CA ARG A 310 -9.80 10.01 -5.95
C ARG A 310 -8.82 9.83 -4.79
N LEU A 311 -8.76 8.64 -4.21
CA LEU A 311 -7.76 8.27 -3.20
C LEU A 311 -6.40 8.02 -3.87
N LEU A 312 -6.35 7.06 -4.79
CA LEU A 312 -5.09 6.58 -5.36
C LEU A 312 -4.45 7.61 -6.28
N GLU A 313 -5.21 8.41 -7.02
CA GLU A 313 -4.68 9.49 -7.88
C GLU A 313 -3.97 10.61 -7.11
N ARG A 314 -4.04 10.63 -5.78
CA ARG A 314 -3.22 11.51 -4.93
C ARG A 314 -1.77 11.03 -4.86
N SER A 315 -1.50 9.76 -5.14
CA SER A 315 -0.14 9.21 -5.12
C SER A 315 0.53 9.51 -6.46
N ALA A 316 1.52 10.42 -6.44
CA ALA A 316 2.24 10.92 -7.61
C ALA A 316 3.60 11.50 -7.21
N LYS A 317 4.53 11.59 -8.17
CA LYS A 317 5.76 12.40 -8.11
C LYS A 317 5.43 13.84 -8.54
N ILE A 318 5.74 14.81 -7.69
CA ILE A 318 5.55 16.24 -7.96
C ILE A 318 6.73 16.75 -8.80
N ILE A 319 6.45 17.70 -9.68
CA ILE A 319 7.47 18.37 -10.49
C ILE A 319 8.54 19.02 -9.60
N GLU A 320 9.80 18.94 -10.01
CA GLU A 320 10.94 19.58 -9.31
C GLU A 320 10.90 21.12 -9.32
N ASP A 321 10.15 21.73 -10.23
CA ASP A 321 10.06 23.19 -10.33
C ASP A 321 9.15 23.76 -9.22
N ASP A 322 9.77 24.38 -8.22
CA ASP A 322 9.10 25.01 -7.07
C ASP A 322 8.07 26.08 -7.49
N GLU A 323 8.32 26.85 -8.55
CA GLU A 323 7.39 27.90 -9.00
C GLU A 323 6.09 27.29 -9.55
N VAL A 324 6.19 26.13 -10.19
CA VAL A 324 5.04 25.36 -10.69
C VAL A 324 4.37 24.61 -9.54
N ALA A 325 5.14 23.98 -8.65
CA ALA A 325 4.62 23.27 -7.48
C ALA A 325 3.83 24.21 -6.54
N ALA A 326 4.30 25.44 -6.33
CA ALA A 326 3.58 26.45 -5.54
C ALA A 326 2.21 26.85 -6.12
N GLN A 327 1.95 26.56 -7.40
CA GLN A 327 0.67 26.83 -8.06
C GLN A 327 -0.26 25.62 -8.08
N MET A 328 0.06 24.54 -7.34
CA MET A 328 -0.66 23.27 -7.39
C MET A 328 -2.14 23.41 -7.01
N ASN A 329 -3.02 22.77 -7.79
CA ASN A 329 -4.48 22.94 -7.75
C ASN A 329 -5.19 22.40 -6.48
N ASN A 330 -4.45 21.86 -5.52
CA ASN A 330 -4.96 21.18 -4.33
C ASN A 330 -4.10 21.47 -3.08
N LEU A 331 -3.29 22.54 -3.09
CA LEU A 331 -2.46 22.93 -1.94
C LEU A 331 -3.35 23.56 -0.86
N PRO A 332 -3.37 23.03 0.38
CA PRO A 332 -4.12 23.62 1.48
C PRO A 332 -3.34 24.80 2.07
N GLU A 333 -4.05 25.79 2.60
CA GLU A 333 -3.49 27.03 3.16
C GLU A 333 -2.30 26.79 4.12
N PRO A 334 -2.31 25.80 5.04
CA PRO A 334 -1.17 25.55 5.94
C PRO A 334 0.13 25.08 5.26
N LEU A 335 0.07 24.65 3.99
CA LEU A 335 1.22 24.17 3.21
C LEU A 335 1.74 25.18 2.18
N GLU A 336 1.07 26.32 1.98
CA GLU A 336 1.45 27.31 0.95
C GLU A 336 2.90 27.80 1.11
N ASP A 337 3.34 28.05 2.34
CA ASP A 337 4.70 28.53 2.63
C ASP A 337 5.73 27.41 2.80
N LYS A 338 5.33 26.15 2.62
CA LYS A 338 6.18 24.95 2.86
C LYS A 338 6.29 24.03 1.65
N ILE A 339 5.67 24.41 0.54
CA ILE A 339 5.69 23.65 -0.70
C ILE A 339 7.09 23.61 -1.29
N GLU A 340 7.57 22.41 -1.55
CA GLU A 340 8.83 22.15 -2.27
C GLU A 340 8.55 21.10 -3.35
N GLY A 341 9.13 21.30 -4.54
CA GLY A 341 9.02 20.39 -5.67
C GLY A 341 9.75 19.07 -5.45
N GLY A 342 9.53 18.11 -6.36
CA GLY A 342 10.28 16.85 -6.39
C GLY A 342 9.83 15.76 -5.41
N GLY A 343 9.02 16.06 -4.40
CA GLY A 343 8.52 15.05 -3.48
C GLY A 343 7.58 14.03 -4.14
N SER A 344 7.50 12.81 -3.59
CA SER A 344 6.63 11.74 -4.08
C SER A 344 5.77 11.09 -3.01
N LEU A 345 4.62 10.57 -3.45
CA LEU A 345 3.80 9.65 -2.67
C LEU A 345 3.59 8.37 -3.47
N THR A 346 4.23 7.29 -3.05
CA THR A 346 4.10 5.94 -3.62
C THR A 346 3.00 5.18 -2.87
N ALA A 347 2.14 4.46 -3.58
CA ALA A 347 1.04 3.73 -2.96
C ALA A 347 1.07 2.23 -3.27
N LEU A 348 0.96 1.42 -2.21
CA LEU A 348 0.79 -0.03 -2.27
C LEU A 348 -0.58 -0.43 -1.72
N PRO A 349 -1.67 -0.31 -2.47
CA PRO A 349 -2.97 -0.79 -2.01
C PRO A 349 -3.04 -2.31 -2.02
N ILE A 350 -3.66 -2.90 -0.99
CA ILE A 350 -4.06 -4.31 -0.99
C ILE A 350 -5.52 -4.46 -1.41
N ILE A 351 -5.78 -5.44 -2.26
CA ILE A 351 -7.12 -5.98 -2.52
C ILE A 351 -7.16 -7.47 -2.23
N GLU A 352 -8.09 -7.87 -1.37
CA GLU A 352 -8.41 -9.28 -1.14
C GLU A 352 -9.39 -9.79 -2.21
N THR A 353 -9.00 -10.83 -2.95
CA THR A 353 -9.89 -11.60 -3.84
C THR A 353 -10.59 -12.72 -3.08
N GLN A 354 -11.66 -13.25 -3.68
CA GLN A 354 -12.36 -14.42 -3.16
C GLN A 354 -12.17 -15.57 -4.15
N ALA A 355 -11.46 -16.62 -3.75
CA ALA A 355 -11.20 -17.80 -4.57
C ALA A 355 -10.53 -17.47 -5.93
N GLY A 356 -9.59 -16.53 -5.92
CA GLY A 356 -8.84 -16.10 -7.11
C GLY A 356 -9.63 -15.27 -8.12
N ASP A 357 -10.85 -14.82 -7.79
CA ASP A 357 -11.68 -14.07 -8.74
C ASP A 357 -11.22 -12.60 -8.86
N VAL A 358 -10.31 -12.35 -9.80
CA VAL A 358 -9.86 -11.01 -10.21
C VAL A 358 -10.90 -10.24 -11.05
N SER A 359 -11.93 -10.93 -11.54
CA SER A 359 -13.01 -10.33 -12.36
C SER A 359 -14.15 -9.74 -11.54
N ALA A 360 -14.08 -9.91 -10.22
CA ALA A 360 -14.98 -9.26 -9.26
C ALA A 360 -14.89 -7.73 -9.37
N TYR A 361 -15.95 -7.05 -8.95
CA TYR A 361 -16.12 -5.63 -9.26
C TYR A 361 -15.01 -4.73 -8.69
N ILE A 362 -14.65 -4.93 -7.41
CA ILE A 362 -13.63 -4.10 -6.74
C ILE A 362 -12.21 -4.38 -7.28
N PRO A 363 -11.73 -5.64 -7.39
CA PRO A 363 -10.43 -5.92 -8.01
C PRO A 363 -10.29 -5.31 -9.40
N THR A 364 -11.28 -5.50 -10.28
CA THR A 364 -11.25 -4.95 -11.65
C THR A 364 -11.17 -3.41 -11.64
N ASN A 365 -11.90 -2.74 -10.75
CA ASN A 365 -11.84 -1.28 -10.64
C ASN A 365 -10.43 -0.83 -10.24
N VAL A 366 -9.84 -1.43 -9.20
CA VAL A 366 -8.54 -0.99 -8.68
C VAL A 366 -7.41 -1.30 -9.65
N ILE A 367 -7.44 -2.46 -10.34
CA ILE A 367 -6.48 -2.79 -11.42
C ILE A 367 -6.49 -1.71 -12.51
N SER A 368 -7.66 -1.12 -12.80
CA SER A 368 -7.77 -0.05 -13.81
C SER A 368 -7.34 1.33 -13.33
N ILE A 369 -7.13 1.50 -12.02
CA ILE A 369 -6.73 2.78 -11.38
C ILE A 369 -5.22 2.79 -11.07
N THR A 370 -4.67 1.69 -10.56
CA THR A 370 -3.23 1.59 -10.25
C THR A 370 -2.40 1.55 -11.54
N ASP A 371 -1.09 1.77 -11.44
CA ASP A 371 -0.16 1.70 -12.58
C ASP A 371 0.29 0.27 -12.86
N GLY A 372 0.14 -0.63 -11.92
CA GLY A 372 0.44 -2.04 -12.08
C GLY A 372 -0.27 -2.88 -11.03
N GLN A 373 0.05 -4.18 -11.06
CA GLN A 373 -0.36 -5.11 -10.02
C GLN A 373 0.67 -6.22 -9.80
N ILE A 374 0.80 -6.63 -8.55
CA ILE A 374 1.45 -7.85 -8.07
C ILE A 374 0.33 -8.82 -7.68
N TYR A 375 0.21 -9.92 -8.41
CA TYR A 375 -0.80 -10.95 -8.17
C TYR A 375 -0.20 -12.11 -7.38
N LEU A 376 -0.75 -12.36 -6.19
CA LEU A 376 -0.31 -13.45 -5.31
C LEU A 376 -1.27 -14.63 -5.38
N GLU A 377 -0.74 -15.79 -5.74
CA GLU A 377 -1.51 -17.02 -5.90
C GLU A 377 -1.40 -17.96 -4.72
N THR A 378 -2.55 -18.53 -4.34
CA THR A 378 -2.63 -19.53 -3.26
C THR A 378 -1.89 -20.82 -3.62
N ASP A 379 -1.93 -21.25 -4.89
CA ASP A 379 -1.30 -22.50 -5.32
C ASP A 379 0.23 -22.42 -5.27
N LEU A 380 0.80 -21.29 -5.73
CA LEU A 380 2.24 -21.00 -5.59
C LEU A 380 2.67 -20.96 -4.13
N PHE A 381 1.88 -20.30 -3.28
CA PHE A 381 2.16 -20.22 -1.84
C PHE A 381 2.18 -21.62 -1.18
N ASN A 382 1.24 -22.48 -1.56
CA ASN A 382 1.12 -23.85 -1.04
C ASN A 382 2.20 -24.79 -1.57
N SER A 383 2.74 -24.52 -2.77
CA SER A 383 3.88 -25.26 -3.33
C SER A 383 5.23 -24.80 -2.80
N GLY A 384 5.26 -23.87 -1.83
CA GLY A 384 6.48 -23.39 -1.19
C GLY A 384 7.16 -22.23 -1.92
N ILE A 385 6.53 -21.64 -2.94
CA ILE A 385 7.08 -20.46 -3.64
C ILE A 385 6.64 -19.21 -2.86
N ARG A 386 7.60 -18.54 -2.24
CA ARG A 386 7.38 -17.35 -1.41
C ARG A 386 8.47 -16.32 -1.73
N PRO A 387 8.12 -15.09 -2.18
CA PRO A 387 6.76 -14.58 -2.36
C PRO A 387 6.00 -15.27 -3.52
N ALA A 388 4.70 -15.45 -3.35
CA ALA A 388 3.86 -16.26 -4.23
C ALA A 388 3.38 -15.51 -5.49
N ILE A 389 4.31 -14.85 -6.19
CA ILE A 389 4.01 -13.93 -7.29
C ILE A 389 3.78 -14.71 -8.60
N ASP A 390 2.63 -14.48 -9.23
CA ASP A 390 2.40 -14.91 -10.61
C ASP A 390 3.05 -13.92 -11.59
N VAL A 391 4.06 -14.39 -12.32
CA VAL A 391 4.87 -13.60 -13.26
C VAL A 391 4.08 -13.13 -14.49
N GLY A 392 3.06 -13.89 -14.91
CA GLY A 392 2.23 -13.59 -16.08
C GLY A 392 1.13 -12.57 -15.77
N ALA A 393 0.46 -12.72 -14.63
CA ALA A 393 -0.63 -11.84 -14.19
C ALA A 393 -0.13 -10.53 -13.59
N SER A 394 1.08 -10.51 -13.02
CA SER A 394 1.68 -9.31 -12.44
C SER A 394 2.30 -8.41 -13.51
N VAL A 395 2.20 -7.09 -13.36
CA VAL A 395 2.74 -6.12 -14.32
C VAL A 395 3.00 -4.78 -13.66
N SER A 396 4.13 -4.16 -13.97
CA SER A 396 4.38 -2.73 -13.73
C SER A 396 4.29 -2.00 -15.07
N ARG A 397 3.39 -1.01 -15.21
CA ARG A 397 3.26 -0.24 -16.47
C ARG A 397 4.27 0.91 -16.56
N VAL A 398 4.88 1.29 -15.45
CA VAL A 398 6.08 2.15 -15.43
C VAL A 398 7.24 1.37 -16.05
N GLY A 399 7.39 0.09 -15.66
CA GLY A 399 8.40 -0.80 -16.22
C GLY A 399 9.81 -0.39 -15.82
N GLY A 400 10.80 -0.71 -16.66
CA GLY A 400 12.22 -0.49 -16.37
C GLY A 400 12.68 0.98 -16.38
N SER A 401 11.76 1.97 -16.33
CA SER A 401 12.13 3.33 -15.93
C SER A 401 12.21 3.48 -14.40
N ALA A 402 11.61 2.56 -13.65
CA ALA A 402 11.68 2.50 -12.18
C ALA A 402 12.75 1.50 -11.69
N GLN A 403 13.76 1.21 -12.52
CA GLN A 403 14.88 0.32 -12.18
C GLN A 403 16.18 1.09 -12.34
N ILE A 404 17.14 0.81 -11.45
CA ILE A 404 18.53 1.19 -11.67
C ILE A 404 19.06 0.53 -12.95
N SER A 405 20.04 1.15 -13.61
CA SER A 405 20.56 0.65 -14.89
C SER A 405 21.07 -0.79 -14.75
N ALA A 406 21.83 -1.08 -13.70
CA ALA A 406 22.39 -2.40 -13.44
C ALA A 406 21.31 -3.51 -13.38
N MET A 407 20.21 -3.27 -12.64
CA MET A 407 19.10 -4.23 -12.53
C MET A 407 18.41 -4.44 -13.87
N LYS A 408 18.24 -3.38 -14.66
CA LYS A 408 17.63 -3.46 -15.99
C LYS A 408 18.47 -4.28 -16.97
N ASP A 409 19.79 -4.15 -16.89
CA ASP A 409 20.71 -4.87 -17.75
C ASP A 409 20.71 -6.37 -17.44
N VAL A 410 20.63 -6.76 -16.15
CA VAL A 410 20.63 -8.18 -15.74
C VAL A 410 19.25 -8.86 -15.81
N ALA A 411 18.16 -8.15 -15.49
CA ALA A 411 16.83 -8.75 -15.34
C ALA A 411 15.99 -8.75 -16.63
N GLY A 412 16.52 -8.20 -17.74
CA GLY A 412 15.74 -7.93 -18.96
C GLY A 412 15.01 -9.13 -19.56
N THR A 413 15.56 -10.34 -19.47
CA THR A 413 14.92 -11.58 -19.98
C THR A 413 14.20 -12.38 -18.90
N LEU A 414 14.46 -12.14 -17.61
CA LEU A 414 14.00 -12.96 -16.48
C LEU A 414 12.50 -13.25 -16.52
N ARG A 415 11.70 -12.21 -16.74
CA ARG A 415 10.23 -12.33 -16.82
C ARG A 415 9.78 -13.21 -17.99
N ILE A 416 10.45 -13.10 -19.15
CA ILE A 416 10.13 -13.88 -20.34
C ILE A 416 10.52 -15.35 -20.10
N ASP A 417 11.70 -15.58 -19.53
CA ASP A 417 12.22 -16.92 -19.25
C ASP A 417 11.31 -17.68 -18.28
N LEU A 418 10.87 -17.02 -17.19
CA LEU A 418 9.92 -17.58 -16.23
C LEU A 418 8.52 -17.81 -16.81
N SER A 419 8.05 -16.90 -17.68
CA SER A 419 6.76 -17.08 -18.36
C SER A 419 6.79 -18.30 -19.29
N GLN A 420 7.88 -18.48 -20.04
CA GLN A 420 8.05 -19.64 -20.93
C GLN A 420 8.22 -20.93 -20.11
N TYR A 421 8.97 -20.88 -19.01
CA TYR A 421 9.09 -21.99 -18.07
C TYR A 421 7.71 -22.46 -17.59
N ARG A 422 6.85 -21.54 -17.13
CA ARG A 422 5.49 -21.88 -16.66
C ARG A 422 4.62 -22.52 -17.73
N GLU A 423 4.69 -22.02 -18.96
CA GLU A 423 3.99 -22.64 -20.08
C GLU A 423 4.49 -24.08 -20.30
N LEU A 424 5.81 -24.27 -20.37
CA LEU A 424 6.43 -25.59 -20.58
C LEU A 424 6.17 -26.57 -19.43
N GLU A 425 6.21 -26.10 -18.18
CA GLU A 425 5.94 -26.89 -16.98
C GLU A 425 4.52 -27.51 -17.04
N ALA A 426 3.54 -26.74 -17.54
CA ALA A 426 2.19 -27.23 -17.76
C ALA A 426 2.10 -28.27 -18.89
N PHE A 427 2.86 -28.11 -19.97
CA PHE A 427 2.89 -29.07 -21.09
C PHE A 427 3.64 -30.36 -20.74
N ALA A 428 4.74 -30.26 -20.00
CA ALA A 428 5.59 -31.37 -19.58
C ALA A 428 4.80 -32.40 -18.75
N LYS A 429 3.78 -31.98 -18.00
CA LYS A 429 2.86 -32.87 -17.26
C LYS A 429 2.09 -33.85 -18.15
N PHE A 430 2.02 -33.62 -19.47
CA PHE A 430 1.30 -34.46 -20.43
C PHE A 430 2.20 -35.17 -21.46
N GLY A 431 3.49 -34.83 -21.54
CA GLY A 431 4.45 -35.38 -22.51
C GLY A 431 5.37 -36.43 -21.88
N SER A 432 5.66 -37.52 -22.60
CA SER A 432 6.58 -38.57 -22.11
C SER A 432 8.02 -38.42 -22.60
N ASP A 433 8.24 -37.73 -23.71
CA ASP A 433 9.56 -37.45 -24.28
C ASP A 433 9.66 -35.95 -24.55
N LEU A 434 10.52 -35.28 -23.79
CA LEU A 434 10.89 -33.88 -24.01
C LEU A 434 12.21 -33.85 -24.76
N ASP A 435 12.35 -32.95 -25.74
CA ASP A 435 13.63 -32.72 -26.39
C ASP A 435 14.60 -32.02 -25.43
N GLU A 436 15.90 -32.13 -25.71
CA GLU A 436 16.98 -31.61 -24.86
C GLU A 436 16.87 -30.11 -24.57
N SER A 437 16.41 -29.31 -25.55
CA SER A 437 16.24 -27.87 -25.35
C SER A 437 15.10 -27.55 -24.38
N THR A 438 14.00 -28.29 -24.46
CA THR A 438 12.90 -28.18 -23.50
C THR A 438 13.32 -28.64 -22.09
N GLN A 439 14.14 -29.69 -21.98
CA GLN A 439 14.67 -30.15 -20.70
C GLN A 439 15.58 -29.09 -20.05
N GLN A 440 16.50 -28.51 -20.81
CA GLN A 440 17.36 -27.43 -20.32
C GLN A 440 16.53 -26.21 -19.88
N GLN A 441 15.50 -25.83 -20.64
CA GLN A 441 14.66 -24.70 -20.29
C GLN A 441 13.83 -24.95 -19.01
N LEU A 442 13.35 -26.18 -18.80
CA LEU A 442 12.69 -26.57 -17.55
C LEU A 442 13.66 -26.56 -16.38
N SER A 443 14.82 -27.17 -16.55
CA SER A 443 15.89 -27.25 -15.55
C SER A 443 16.35 -25.86 -15.09
N ARG A 444 16.55 -24.95 -16.03
CA ARG A 444 16.91 -23.56 -15.74
C ARG A 444 15.76 -22.82 -15.06
N GLY A 445 14.54 -23.00 -15.53
CA GLY A 445 13.37 -22.36 -14.92
C GLY A 445 13.11 -22.80 -13.48
N GLU A 446 13.38 -24.06 -13.11
CA GLU A 446 13.32 -24.53 -11.72
C GLU A 446 14.29 -23.75 -10.82
N ARG A 447 15.53 -23.54 -11.26
CA ARG A 447 16.55 -22.77 -10.53
C ARG A 447 16.20 -21.29 -10.44
N LEU A 448 15.65 -20.71 -11.51
CA LEU A 448 15.15 -19.33 -11.50
C LEU A 448 13.98 -19.15 -10.52
N VAL A 449 13.12 -20.16 -10.34
CA VAL A 449 12.06 -20.11 -9.33
C VAL A 449 12.65 -20.23 -7.93
N GLU A 450 13.64 -21.09 -7.73
CA GLU A 450 14.29 -21.30 -6.44
C GLU A 450 15.03 -20.04 -5.96
N ILE A 451 15.86 -19.45 -6.81
CA ILE A 451 16.64 -18.24 -6.48
C ILE A 451 15.76 -17.00 -6.22
N LEU A 452 14.51 -16.99 -6.70
CA LEU A 452 13.56 -15.91 -6.43
C LEU A 452 12.78 -16.10 -5.13
N LYS A 453 12.91 -17.25 -4.46
CA LYS A 453 12.35 -17.42 -3.12
C LYS A 453 13.10 -16.53 -2.14
N GLN A 454 12.36 -16.03 -1.17
CA GLN A 454 12.88 -15.13 -0.15
C GLN A 454 12.05 -15.25 1.12
N ASN A 455 12.75 -15.30 2.25
CA ASN A 455 12.14 -15.33 3.57
C ASN A 455 11.55 -13.95 3.94
N GLU A 456 10.46 -13.96 4.72
CA GLU A 456 9.86 -12.75 5.28
C GLU A 456 10.84 -12.04 6.22
N PHE A 457 10.82 -10.71 6.23
CA PHE A 457 11.71 -9.84 7.02
C PHE A 457 13.19 -9.97 6.68
N SER A 458 13.52 -10.47 5.49
CA SER A 458 14.89 -10.58 4.99
C SER A 458 15.05 -9.81 3.67
N PRO A 459 14.84 -8.49 3.65
CA PRO A 459 15.07 -7.71 2.44
C PRO A 459 16.53 -7.78 2.01
N VAL A 460 16.76 -7.86 0.70
CA VAL A 460 18.10 -7.96 0.10
C VAL A 460 18.45 -6.61 -0.53
N PRO A 461 19.62 -6.01 -0.22
CA PRO A 461 20.11 -4.79 -0.86
C PRO A 461 20.19 -4.90 -2.39
N VAL A 462 19.95 -3.81 -3.11
CA VAL A 462 19.80 -3.85 -4.57
C VAL A 462 21.05 -4.37 -5.28
N GLU A 463 22.24 -4.01 -4.81
CA GLU A 463 23.52 -4.46 -5.37
C GLU A 463 23.73 -5.97 -5.25
N GLU A 464 23.22 -6.58 -4.18
CA GLU A 464 23.24 -8.03 -3.98
C GLU A 464 22.17 -8.70 -4.85
N GLN A 465 20.98 -8.09 -4.97
CA GLN A 465 19.97 -8.58 -5.90
C GLN A 465 20.50 -8.59 -7.34
N VAL A 466 21.21 -7.54 -7.78
CA VAL A 466 21.82 -7.49 -9.12
C VAL A 466 22.80 -8.65 -9.30
N ALA A 467 23.67 -8.91 -8.32
CA ALA A 467 24.62 -10.03 -8.38
C ALA A 467 23.91 -11.38 -8.49
N ILE A 468 22.89 -11.62 -7.66
CA ILE A 468 22.12 -12.87 -7.65
C ILE A 468 21.41 -13.09 -8.99
N ILE A 469 20.74 -12.07 -9.51
CA ILE A 469 20.04 -12.16 -10.80
C ILE A 469 21.04 -12.31 -11.95
N TYR A 470 22.20 -11.66 -11.89
CA TYR A 470 23.29 -11.84 -12.86
C TYR A 470 23.73 -13.32 -12.91
N ALA A 471 24.00 -13.93 -11.74
CA ALA A 471 24.42 -15.32 -11.65
C ALA A 471 23.38 -16.27 -12.27
N ALA A 472 22.10 -16.01 -11.97
CA ALA A 472 20.96 -16.79 -12.45
C ALA A 472 20.73 -16.66 -13.97
N ILE A 473 20.84 -15.45 -14.52
CA ILE A 473 20.57 -15.19 -15.95
C ILE A 473 21.75 -15.59 -16.85
N ASN A 474 22.98 -15.57 -16.36
CA ASN A 474 24.13 -16.03 -17.13
C ASN A 474 24.35 -17.55 -17.07
N GLY A 475 23.51 -18.29 -16.31
CA GLY A 475 23.51 -19.75 -16.31
C GLY A 475 24.53 -20.37 -15.36
N TYR A 476 25.12 -19.61 -14.45
CA TYR A 476 26.05 -20.14 -13.44
C TYR A 476 25.36 -21.06 -12.42
N LEU A 477 24.03 -20.99 -12.33
CA LEU A 477 23.22 -21.92 -11.53
C LEU A 477 22.90 -23.23 -12.27
N ASP A 478 23.05 -23.29 -13.59
CA ASP A 478 22.62 -24.44 -14.40
C ASP A 478 23.24 -25.79 -13.96
N PRO A 479 24.52 -25.88 -13.55
CA PRO A 479 25.10 -27.14 -13.08
C PRO A 479 24.77 -27.47 -11.63
N ILE A 480 24.14 -26.56 -10.87
CA ILE A 480 23.90 -26.72 -9.43
C ILE A 480 22.58 -27.47 -9.20
N PRO A 481 22.51 -28.47 -8.30
CA PRO A 481 21.24 -29.08 -7.89
C PRO A 481 20.26 -28.05 -7.33
N VAL A 482 18.96 -28.24 -7.58
CA VAL A 482 17.92 -27.28 -7.13
C VAL A 482 17.89 -27.14 -5.60
N ASP A 483 18.17 -28.21 -4.87
CA ASP A 483 18.15 -28.22 -3.40
C ASP A 483 19.30 -27.40 -2.78
N ASP A 484 20.39 -27.16 -3.53
CA ASP A 484 21.58 -26.45 -3.06
C ASP A 484 21.61 -24.96 -3.48
N ILE A 485 20.59 -24.50 -4.21
CA ILE A 485 20.53 -23.11 -4.72
C ILE A 485 20.49 -22.08 -3.59
N GLU A 486 19.80 -22.37 -2.49
CA GLU A 486 19.75 -21.46 -1.32
C GLU A 486 21.13 -21.34 -0.66
N GLU A 487 21.86 -22.44 -0.53
CA GLU A 487 23.22 -22.44 0.04
C GLU A 487 24.22 -21.72 -0.88
N PHE A 488 24.14 -21.98 -2.19
CA PHE A 488 24.91 -21.23 -3.19
C PHE A 488 24.66 -19.73 -3.10
N GLU A 489 23.40 -19.29 -2.98
CA GLU A 489 23.06 -17.87 -2.89
C GLU A 489 23.72 -17.21 -1.67
N GLU A 490 23.59 -17.84 -0.50
CA GLU A 490 24.18 -17.35 0.74
C GLU A 490 25.70 -17.24 0.64
N GLU A 491 26.37 -18.28 0.14
CA GLU A 491 27.82 -18.30 -0.01
C GLU A 491 28.32 -17.33 -1.08
N TYR A 492 27.59 -17.20 -2.20
CA TYR A 492 27.91 -16.26 -3.27
C TYR A 492 27.91 -14.81 -2.77
N VAL A 493 26.84 -14.42 -2.06
CA VAL A 493 26.72 -13.08 -1.48
C VAL A 493 27.76 -12.86 -0.38
N GLU A 494 28.03 -13.87 0.47
CA GLU A 494 29.07 -13.75 1.51
C GLU A 494 30.46 -13.55 0.90
N ARG A 495 30.83 -14.30 -0.13
CA ARG A 495 32.12 -14.14 -0.83
C ARG A 495 32.24 -12.75 -1.46
N LEU A 496 31.19 -12.25 -2.10
CA LEU A 496 31.17 -10.90 -2.65
C LEU A 496 31.35 -9.84 -1.57
N ARG A 497 30.65 -9.96 -0.43
CA ARG A 497 30.81 -9.04 0.71
C ARG A 497 32.23 -9.05 1.28
N LEU A 498 32.87 -10.21 1.37
CA LEU A 498 34.19 -10.35 1.98
C LEU A 498 35.35 -9.96 1.05
N GLN A 499 35.22 -10.20 -0.24
CA GLN A 499 36.32 -10.08 -1.21
C GLN A 499 36.13 -8.90 -2.18
N HIS A 500 34.89 -8.48 -2.42
CA HIS A 500 34.49 -7.52 -3.45
C HIS A 500 33.52 -6.44 -2.91
N GLU A 501 33.64 -6.04 -1.65
CA GLU A 501 32.79 -5.00 -1.03
C GLU A 501 32.80 -3.68 -1.83
N GLU A 502 33.96 -3.26 -2.34
CA GLU A 502 34.09 -2.06 -3.16
C GLU A 502 33.29 -2.16 -4.47
N THR A 503 33.15 -3.37 -5.03
CA THR A 503 32.36 -3.62 -6.24
C THR A 503 30.87 -3.50 -5.96
N LEU A 504 30.39 -4.06 -4.85
CA LEU A 504 29.00 -3.89 -4.40
C LEU A 504 28.67 -2.42 -4.14
N LYS A 505 29.62 -1.69 -3.53
CA LYS A 505 29.50 -0.26 -3.32
C LYS A 505 29.48 0.54 -4.62
N GLU A 506 30.29 0.16 -5.61
CA GLU A 506 30.29 0.80 -6.94
C GLU A 506 28.90 0.73 -7.59
N ILE A 507 28.20 -0.41 -7.51
CA ILE A 507 26.82 -0.52 -8.02
C ILE A 507 25.87 0.42 -7.25
N ARG A 508 26.00 0.46 -5.92
CA ARG A 508 25.14 1.32 -5.09
C ARG A 508 25.32 2.80 -5.44
N ASP A 509 26.56 3.24 -5.65
CA ASP A 509 26.89 4.65 -5.89
C ASP A 509 26.66 5.08 -7.34
N THR A 510 26.86 4.18 -8.31
CA THR A 510 26.78 4.49 -9.75
C THR A 510 25.49 4.05 -10.41
N GLU A 511 24.77 3.11 -9.81
CA GLU A 511 23.59 2.44 -10.37
C GLU A 511 23.84 1.67 -11.68
N GLU A 512 25.12 1.52 -12.07
CA GLU A 512 25.56 0.95 -13.34
C GLU A 512 26.27 -0.40 -13.15
N LEU A 513 26.16 -1.27 -14.16
CA LEU A 513 26.90 -2.52 -14.25
C LEU A 513 28.16 -2.25 -15.09
N THR A 514 29.30 -2.02 -14.44
CA THR A 514 30.57 -1.75 -15.13
C THR A 514 31.30 -3.05 -15.47
N ASP A 515 32.18 -3.02 -16.48
CA ASP A 515 32.98 -4.20 -16.87
C ASP A 515 33.73 -4.82 -15.67
N ALA A 516 34.21 -3.99 -14.74
CA ALA A 516 34.92 -4.46 -13.54
C ALA A 516 34.00 -5.16 -12.54
N VAL A 517 32.74 -4.72 -12.45
CA VAL A 517 31.71 -5.36 -11.65
C VAL A 517 31.32 -6.71 -12.24
N GLU A 518 31.10 -6.77 -13.57
CA GLU A 518 30.79 -8.01 -14.27
C GLU A 518 31.90 -9.05 -14.09
N GLU A 519 33.18 -8.66 -14.28
CA GLU A 519 34.32 -9.56 -14.11
C GLU A 519 34.38 -10.15 -12.68
N ALA A 520 34.06 -9.36 -11.66
CA ALA A 520 34.02 -9.83 -10.28
C ALA A 520 32.85 -10.81 -10.04
N PHE A 521 31.67 -10.51 -10.57
CA PHE A 521 30.50 -11.36 -10.44
C PHE A 521 30.68 -12.70 -11.16
N GLU A 522 31.20 -12.66 -12.38
CA GLU A 522 31.56 -13.83 -13.19
C GLU A 522 32.60 -14.69 -12.45
N SER A 523 33.73 -14.09 -12.03
CA SER A 523 34.81 -14.86 -11.38
C SER A 523 34.31 -15.59 -10.12
N VAL A 524 33.53 -14.94 -9.26
CA VAL A 524 33.05 -15.57 -8.03
C VAL A 524 31.96 -16.60 -8.33
N ALA A 525 31.10 -16.35 -9.32
CA ALA A 525 30.04 -17.27 -9.70
C ALA A 525 30.60 -18.53 -10.37
N GLU A 526 31.58 -18.40 -11.26
CA GLU A 526 32.28 -19.54 -11.88
C GLU A 526 33.00 -20.39 -10.85
N ASP A 527 33.83 -19.77 -10.00
CA ASP A 527 34.59 -20.46 -8.96
C ASP A 527 33.66 -21.25 -8.01
N LEU A 528 32.48 -20.71 -7.71
CA LEU A 528 31.51 -21.38 -6.84
C LEU A 528 30.72 -22.46 -7.59
N SER A 529 30.30 -22.19 -8.83
CA SER A 529 29.58 -23.14 -9.68
C SER A 529 30.38 -24.42 -9.91
N GLU A 530 31.70 -24.32 -10.11
CA GLU A 530 32.58 -25.49 -10.24
C GLU A 530 32.62 -26.35 -8.97
N VAL A 531 32.63 -25.73 -7.79
CA VAL A 531 32.66 -26.46 -6.50
C VAL A 531 31.39 -27.29 -6.31
N TYR A 532 30.22 -26.69 -6.53
CA TYR A 532 28.95 -27.41 -6.38
C TYR A 532 28.75 -28.48 -7.47
N ALA A 533 29.30 -28.27 -8.67
CA ALA A 533 29.28 -29.28 -9.72
C ALA A 533 30.17 -30.49 -9.41
N GLU A 534 31.36 -30.27 -8.82
CA GLU A 534 32.27 -31.36 -8.41
C GLU A 534 31.68 -32.19 -7.25
N GLU A 535 31.03 -31.54 -6.29
CA GLU A 535 30.37 -32.24 -5.17
C GLU A 535 29.22 -33.16 -5.66
N GLU A 536 28.44 -32.74 -6.66
CA GLU A 536 27.40 -33.58 -7.25
C GLU A 536 27.97 -34.80 -7.97
N GLU A 537 29.07 -34.64 -8.73
CA GLU A 537 29.73 -35.77 -9.41
C GLU A 537 30.24 -36.81 -8.39
N GLU A 538 30.82 -36.36 -7.27
CA GLU A 538 31.28 -37.26 -6.20
C GLU A 538 30.11 -38.00 -5.52
N GLU A 539 28.99 -37.32 -5.23
CA GLU A 539 27.81 -37.96 -4.64
C GLU A 539 27.17 -38.99 -5.60
N GLN A 540 27.08 -38.68 -6.89
CA GLN A 540 26.55 -39.62 -7.89
C GLN A 540 27.44 -40.86 -8.04
N GLU A 541 28.77 -40.71 -8.01
CA GLU A 541 29.71 -41.84 -8.02
C GLU A 541 29.56 -42.73 -6.78
N ASP A 542 29.36 -42.15 -5.60
CA ASP A 542 29.18 -42.90 -4.35
C ASP A 542 27.85 -43.66 -4.29
N VAL A 543 26.76 -43.09 -4.83
CA VAL A 543 25.46 -43.79 -4.95
C VAL A 543 25.53 -44.96 -5.94
N LEU A 544 26.26 -44.78 -7.06
CA LEU A 544 26.51 -45.86 -8.03
C LEU A 544 27.42 -46.94 -7.47
N ALA A 545 28.38 -46.60 -6.61
CA ALA A 545 29.24 -47.55 -5.92
C ALA A 545 28.47 -48.33 -4.83
N GLY A 546 27.58 -47.68 -4.08
CA GLY A 546 26.78 -48.29 -3.02
C GLY A 546 25.61 -49.18 -3.49
N SER A 547 25.16 -49.02 -4.74
CA SER A 547 24.12 -49.87 -5.37
C SER A 547 24.68 -51.11 -6.07
N ALA A 548 26.01 -51.27 -6.11
CA ALA A 548 26.72 -52.42 -6.66
C ALA A 548 27.10 -53.50 -5.62
N GLU A 549 26.81 -53.29 -4.33
CA GLU A 549 26.90 -54.29 -3.25
C GLU A 549 25.53 -54.92 -2.93
#